data_AF-A0A397VMD5-F1
#
_entry.id   AF-A0A397VMD5-F1
#
_cell.length_a   1.000
_cell.length_b   1.000
_cell.length_c   1.000
_cell.angle_alpha   90.00
_cell.angle_beta   90.00
_cell.angle_gamma   90.00
#
_symmetry.space_group_name_H-M   'P 1'
#
loop_
_entity.id
_entity.type
_entity.pdbx_description
1 polymer ?
#
loop_
_entity_poly.entity_id
_entity_poly.type
_entity_poly.pdbx_seq_one_letter_code
_entity_poly.pdbx_strand_id
1 'polypeptide(L)'
;MEEGKIWNYVIKWGIAQNQGLPSDPEEWTLENFQALKTTLQNWLPLIRYFQISGNDIVDNVQSYQPIIEKNLWKDIMERIVDPNRPISSIVLSPRVILTLILPMRLTEPFSTIINEEHAVEIASWVDEITTTYSTKNNPYEFKLLLRGSRDGFIVGTFWNLCDKKENAILIIKVKDTDEIPGGYNPIGWEKPESYKSISCDKSFIFSLRNGSIHNSILSRAKTQKKQFK
;
A
#
# COMPACT_ATOMS: atom_id res chain seq x y z
N MET A 1 -3.47 -2.51 -8.90
CA MET A 1 -3.42 -3.93 -8.48
C MET A 1 -3.29 -4.77 -9.73
N GLU A 2 -2.35 -5.70 -9.77
CA GLU A 2 -2.14 -6.61 -10.90
C GLU A 2 -3.35 -7.54 -11.07
N GLU A 3 -3.74 -7.83 -12.31
CA GLU A 3 -4.95 -8.62 -12.59
C GLU A 3 -4.83 -10.08 -12.11
N GLY A 4 -3.62 -10.67 -12.11
CA GLY A 4 -3.38 -12.00 -11.50
C GLY A 4 -3.69 -12.04 -10.00
N LYS A 5 -3.37 -10.97 -9.26
CA LYS A 5 -3.76 -10.85 -7.84
C LYS A 5 -5.28 -10.72 -7.67
N ILE A 6 -5.93 -9.97 -8.56
CA ILE A 6 -7.40 -9.83 -8.56
C ILE A 6 -8.05 -11.20 -8.73
N TRP A 7 -7.59 -11.99 -9.71
CA TRP A 7 -8.06 -13.38 -9.90
C TRP A 7 -7.95 -14.21 -8.62
N ASN A 8 -6.78 -14.20 -7.97
CA ASN A 8 -6.56 -14.94 -6.74
C ASN A 8 -7.52 -14.53 -5.61
N TYR A 9 -7.83 -13.24 -5.48
CA TYR A 9 -8.83 -12.80 -4.50
C TYR A 9 -10.26 -13.21 -4.87
N VAL A 10 -10.63 -13.16 -6.15
CA VAL A 10 -11.96 -13.60 -6.61
C VAL A 10 -12.16 -15.09 -6.34
N ILE A 11 -11.15 -15.93 -6.63
CA ILE A 11 -11.19 -17.36 -6.35
C ILE A 11 -11.30 -17.64 -4.85
N LYS A 12 -10.43 -17.02 -4.03
CA LYS A 12 -10.50 -17.16 -2.56
C LYS A 12 -11.86 -16.78 -1.99
N TRP A 13 -12.43 -15.68 -2.49
CA TRP A 13 -13.76 -15.24 -2.09
C TRP A 13 -14.83 -16.25 -2.52
N GLY A 14 -14.78 -16.73 -3.76
CA GLY A 14 -15.72 -17.73 -4.28
C GLY A 14 -15.69 -19.04 -3.48
N ILE A 15 -14.50 -19.54 -3.14
CA ILE A 15 -14.34 -20.73 -2.29
C ILE A 15 -14.97 -20.49 -0.92
N ALA A 16 -14.73 -19.33 -0.31
CA ALA A 16 -15.27 -18.99 1.01
C ALA A 16 -16.81 -18.91 1.03
N GLN A 17 -17.47 -18.66 -0.11
CA GLN A 17 -18.93 -18.67 -0.21
C GLN A 17 -19.53 -20.09 -0.34
N ASN A 18 -18.73 -21.09 -0.66
CA ASN A 18 -19.18 -22.47 -0.87
C ASN A 18 -18.65 -23.37 0.26
N GLN A 19 -19.37 -23.37 1.38
CA GLN A 19 -19.01 -24.20 2.54
C GLN A 19 -19.01 -25.69 2.15
N GLY A 20 -17.83 -26.32 2.18
CA GLY A 20 -17.64 -27.74 1.83
C GLY A 20 -16.76 -28.00 0.61
N LEU A 21 -16.29 -26.97 -0.10
CA LEU A 21 -15.29 -27.17 -1.15
C LEU A 21 -13.93 -27.59 -0.54
N PRO A 22 -13.24 -28.59 -1.13
CA PRO A 22 -11.88 -28.93 -0.75
C PRO A 22 -10.93 -27.74 -0.92
N SER A 23 -9.90 -27.67 -0.08
CA SER A 23 -8.88 -26.61 -0.18
C SER A 23 -8.02 -26.72 -1.43
N ASP A 24 -7.79 -27.95 -1.91
CA ASP A 24 -6.98 -28.24 -3.10
C ASP A 24 -7.86 -28.40 -4.35
N PRO A 25 -7.71 -27.55 -5.38
CA PRO A 25 -8.44 -27.67 -6.65
C PRO A 25 -8.22 -29.00 -7.39
N GLU A 26 -7.10 -29.71 -7.14
CA GLU A 26 -6.86 -31.02 -7.77
C GLU A 26 -7.86 -32.09 -7.29
N GLU A 27 -8.45 -31.91 -6.10
CA GLU A 27 -9.45 -32.82 -5.52
C GLU A 27 -10.88 -32.49 -5.96
N TRP A 28 -11.08 -31.49 -6.82
CA TRP A 28 -12.42 -30.99 -7.14
C TRP A 28 -13.16 -31.85 -8.15
N THR A 29 -14.41 -32.20 -7.82
CA THR A 29 -15.33 -32.81 -8.77
C THR A 29 -15.93 -31.78 -9.73
N LEU A 30 -16.63 -32.23 -10.77
CA LEU A 30 -17.32 -31.34 -11.69
C LEU A 30 -18.38 -30.49 -10.97
N GLU A 31 -19.07 -31.06 -9.97
CA GLU A 31 -20.06 -30.37 -9.15
C GLU A 31 -19.42 -29.22 -8.36
N ASN A 32 -18.22 -29.44 -7.81
CA ASN A 32 -17.45 -28.40 -7.09
C ASN A 32 -17.15 -27.20 -8.01
N PHE A 33 -16.68 -27.46 -9.23
CA PHE A 33 -16.44 -26.39 -10.21
C PHE A 33 -17.74 -25.70 -10.62
N GLN A 34 -18.84 -26.42 -10.78
CA GLN A 34 -20.14 -25.82 -11.11
C GLN A 34 -20.67 -24.91 -9.99
N ALA A 35 -20.50 -25.32 -8.73
CA ALA A 35 -20.87 -24.50 -7.57
C ALA A 35 -20.06 -23.19 -7.53
N LEU A 36 -18.74 -23.28 -7.71
CA LEU A 36 -17.87 -22.10 -7.80
C LEU A 36 -18.25 -21.21 -8.99
N LYS A 37 -18.48 -21.80 -10.17
CA LYS A 37 -18.88 -21.06 -11.38
C LYS A 37 -20.17 -20.28 -11.17
N THR A 38 -21.16 -20.91 -10.54
CA THR A 38 -22.45 -20.28 -10.23
C THR A 38 -22.27 -19.10 -9.27
N THR A 39 -21.43 -19.27 -8.26
CA THR A 39 -21.09 -18.21 -7.30
C THR A 39 -20.42 -17.02 -7.97
N LEU A 40 -19.49 -17.29 -8.89
CA LEU A 40 -18.68 -16.28 -9.55
C LEU A 40 -19.28 -15.77 -10.87
N GLN A 41 -20.50 -16.16 -11.25
CA GLN A 41 -21.07 -15.88 -12.57
C GLN A 41 -21.07 -14.40 -12.95
N ASN A 42 -21.29 -13.50 -11.97
CA ASN A 42 -21.30 -12.05 -12.20
C ASN A 42 -19.89 -11.41 -12.16
N TRP A 43 -18.90 -12.15 -11.66
CA TRP A 43 -17.53 -11.67 -11.43
C TRP A 43 -16.59 -12.12 -12.55
N LEU A 44 -16.76 -13.34 -13.08
CA LEU A 44 -15.95 -13.86 -14.18
C LEU A 44 -15.92 -12.94 -15.41
N PRO A 45 -17.05 -12.34 -15.85
CA PRO A 45 -17.03 -11.40 -16.98
C PRO A 45 -16.29 -10.09 -16.70
N LEU A 46 -15.99 -9.78 -15.43
CA LEU A 46 -15.26 -8.57 -15.03
C LEU A 46 -13.74 -8.79 -14.92
N ILE A 47 -13.27 -10.04 -15.05
CA ILE A 47 -11.85 -10.37 -15.02
C ILE A 47 -11.21 -10.01 -16.37
N ARG A 48 -10.09 -9.30 -16.30
CA ARG A 48 -9.31 -8.89 -17.48
C ARG A 48 -8.27 -9.94 -17.84
N TYR A 49 -8.73 -11.10 -18.32
CA TYR A 49 -7.86 -12.26 -18.57
C TYR A 49 -6.66 -11.95 -19.46
N PHE A 50 -6.84 -11.11 -20.49
CA PHE A 50 -5.77 -10.73 -21.44
C PHE A 50 -4.73 -9.75 -20.86
N GLN A 51 -4.90 -9.33 -19.60
CA GLN A 51 -3.98 -8.49 -18.85
C GLN A 51 -3.32 -9.24 -17.69
N ILE A 52 -3.64 -10.52 -17.51
CA ILE A 52 -2.94 -11.43 -16.60
C ILE A 52 -1.66 -11.91 -17.30
N SER A 53 -0.55 -12.01 -16.56
CA SER A 53 0.71 -12.48 -17.13
C SER A 53 0.59 -13.97 -17.54
N GLY A 54 1.34 -14.39 -18.56
CA GLY A 54 1.31 -15.80 -19.00
C GLY A 54 1.67 -16.78 -17.87
N ASN A 55 2.64 -16.42 -17.03
CA ASN A 55 3.01 -17.19 -15.84
C ASN A 55 1.83 -17.29 -14.87
N ASP A 56 1.16 -16.17 -14.55
CA ASP A 56 0.01 -16.19 -13.65
C ASP A 56 -1.17 -17.00 -14.20
N ILE A 57 -1.37 -17.04 -15.53
CA ILE A 57 -2.38 -17.91 -16.14
C ILE A 57 -2.06 -19.38 -15.86
N VAL A 58 -0.82 -19.80 -16.09
CA VAL A 58 -0.38 -21.18 -15.88
C VAL A 58 -0.44 -21.54 -14.40
N ASP A 59 0.12 -20.70 -13.54
CA ASP A 59 0.30 -21.00 -12.11
C ASP A 59 -1.01 -20.89 -11.31
N ASN A 60 -1.92 -19.97 -11.69
CA ASN A 60 -3.09 -19.63 -10.85
C ASN A 60 -4.45 -19.81 -11.53
N VAL A 61 -4.53 -19.70 -12.86
CA VAL A 61 -5.83 -19.75 -13.58
C VAL A 61 -6.12 -21.13 -14.13
N GLN A 62 -5.10 -21.85 -14.60
CA GLN A 62 -5.22 -23.13 -15.29
C GLN A 62 -5.98 -24.20 -14.50
N SER A 63 -5.75 -24.31 -13.18
CA SER A 63 -6.45 -25.29 -12.34
C SER A 63 -7.97 -25.07 -12.26
N TYR A 64 -8.44 -23.87 -12.62
CA TYR A 64 -9.86 -23.51 -12.65
C TYR A 64 -10.39 -23.35 -14.08
N GLN A 65 -9.70 -23.89 -15.08
CA GLN A 65 -10.18 -23.92 -16.47
C GLN A 65 -11.65 -24.38 -16.61
N PRO A 66 -12.19 -25.34 -15.83
CA PRO A 66 -13.60 -25.76 -15.94
C PRO A 66 -14.65 -24.66 -15.70
N ILE A 67 -14.33 -23.59 -14.95
CA ILE A 67 -15.28 -22.49 -14.70
C ILE A 67 -15.26 -21.42 -15.80
N ILE A 68 -14.24 -21.44 -16.66
CA ILE A 68 -14.03 -20.49 -17.76
C ILE A 68 -14.72 -21.01 -19.02
N GLU A 69 -15.32 -20.11 -19.80
CA GLU A 69 -15.94 -20.49 -21.08
C GLU A 69 -14.91 -21.05 -22.06
N LYS A 70 -15.26 -22.11 -22.80
CA LYS A 70 -14.34 -22.82 -23.69
C LYS A 70 -13.69 -21.92 -24.75
N ASN A 71 -14.47 -21.00 -25.34
CA ASN A 71 -13.96 -20.06 -26.34
C ASN A 71 -13.01 -19.04 -25.72
N LEU A 72 -13.35 -18.53 -24.53
CA LEU A 72 -12.49 -17.62 -23.78
C LEU A 72 -11.17 -18.29 -23.39
N TRP A 73 -11.21 -19.53 -22.89
CA TRP A 73 -10.01 -20.28 -22.57
C TRP A 73 -9.11 -20.48 -23.79
N LYS A 74 -9.69 -20.85 -24.95
CA LYS A 74 -8.95 -20.97 -26.20
C LYS A 74 -8.27 -19.65 -26.57
N ASP A 75 -9.00 -18.54 -26.54
CA ASP A 75 -8.49 -17.22 -26.90
C ASP A 75 -7.37 -16.75 -25.95
N ILE A 76 -7.48 -17.05 -24.64
CA ILE A 76 -6.42 -16.79 -23.65
C ILE A 76 -5.13 -17.54 -24.03
N MET A 77 -5.23 -18.84 -24.31
CA MET A 77 -4.08 -19.66 -24.68
C MET A 77 -3.45 -19.21 -26.00
N GLU A 78 -4.27 -18.82 -26.98
CA GLU A 78 -3.79 -18.27 -28.25
C GLU A 78 -3.00 -16.97 -28.05
N ARG A 79 -3.46 -16.09 -27.15
CA ARG A 79 -2.77 -14.82 -26.82
C ARG A 79 -1.49 -15.00 -26.00
N ILE A 80 -1.38 -16.08 -25.24
CA ILE A 80 -0.13 -16.44 -24.55
C ILE A 80 0.96 -16.81 -25.57
N VAL A 81 0.60 -17.54 -26.62
CA VAL A 81 1.54 -17.98 -27.66
C VAL A 81 1.88 -16.86 -28.64
N ASP A 82 0.87 -16.10 -29.08
CA ASP A 82 1.04 -14.97 -29.98
C ASP A 82 0.21 -13.77 -29.48
N PRO A 83 0.85 -12.76 -28.88
CA PRO A 83 0.17 -11.58 -28.35
C PRO A 83 -0.63 -10.78 -29.38
N ASN A 84 -0.39 -10.96 -30.70
CA ASN A 84 -1.08 -10.22 -31.75
C ASN A 84 -2.19 -11.03 -32.43
N ARG A 85 -2.42 -12.28 -32.01
CA ARG A 85 -3.39 -13.18 -32.63
C ARG A 85 -4.81 -12.62 -32.55
N PRO A 86 -5.58 -12.60 -33.66
CA PRO A 86 -6.98 -12.19 -33.61
C PRO A 86 -7.77 -13.19 -32.75
N ILE A 87 -8.63 -12.66 -31.89
CA ILE A 87 -9.48 -13.43 -30.97
C ILE A 87 -10.93 -12.96 -31.06
N SER A 88 -11.85 -13.81 -30.63
CA SER A 88 -13.30 -13.54 -30.66
C SER A 88 -13.84 -12.97 -29.34
N SER A 89 -13.11 -13.22 -28.25
CA SER A 89 -13.48 -12.82 -26.89
C SER A 89 -13.41 -11.30 -26.71
N ILE A 90 -14.30 -10.78 -25.85
CA ILE A 90 -14.30 -9.37 -25.46
C ILE A 90 -13.02 -9.08 -24.67
N VAL A 91 -12.21 -8.15 -25.16
CA VAL A 91 -11.03 -7.68 -24.45
C VAL A 91 -11.38 -6.43 -23.64
N LEU A 92 -11.44 -6.58 -22.32
CA LEU A 92 -11.59 -5.45 -21.42
C LEU A 92 -10.32 -4.59 -21.43
N SER A 93 -10.46 -3.26 -21.53
CA SER A 93 -9.33 -2.34 -21.48
C SER A 93 -8.62 -2.41 -20.13
N PRO A 94 -7.28 -2.30 -20.04
CA PRO A 94 -6.55 -2.35 -18.76
C PRO A 94 -7.14 -1.43 -17.69
N ARG A 95 -7.13 -1.89 -16.44
CA ARG A 95 -7.53 -1.10 -15.28
C ARG A 95 -6.53 0.07 -15.18
N VAL A 96 -6.97 1.29 -15.50
CA VAL A 96 -6.11 2.48 -15.35
C VAL A 96 -5.78 2.61 -13.87
N ILE A 97 -4.51 2.41 -13.52
CA ILE A 97 -4.01 2.90 -12.24
C ILE A 97 -4.08 4.41 -12.39
N LEU A 98 -5.07 5.03 -11.76
CA LEU A 98 -5.06 6.47 -11.59
C LEU A 98 -3.79 6.77 -10.79
N THR A 99 -2.72 7.13 -11.48
CA THR A 99 -1.70 7.97 -10.87
C THR A 99 -2.45 9.23 -10.52
N LEU A 100 -2.86 9.33 -9.26
CA LEU A 100 -3.59 10.49 -8.75
C LEU A 100 -2.62 11.66 -8.87
N ILE A 101 -2.63 12.35 -10.02
CA ILE A 101 -1.96 13.64 -10.17
C ILE A 101 -2.81 14.57 -9.34
N LEU A 102 -2.35 14.82 -8.13
CA LEU A 102 -3.02 15.74 -7.23
C LEU A 102 -2.81 17.16 -7.79
N PRO A 103 -3.80 18.05 -7.63
CA PRO A 103 -3.63 19.44 -8.03
C PRO A 103 -2.37 19.99 -7.36
N MET A 104 -1.54 20.67 -8.17
CA MET A 104 -0.29 21.25 -7.70
C MET A 104 -0.59 22.21 -6.55
N ARG A 105 -0.12 21.88 -5.35
CA ARG A 105 -0.31 22.71 -4.17
C ARG A 105 0.65 23.89 -4.25
N LEU A 106 0.22 24.94 -4.94
CA LEU A 106 0.88 26.25 -4.93
C LEU A 106 0.58 26.91 -3.57
N THR A 107 1.31 26.50 -2.54
CA THR A 107 1.20 27.08 -1.20
C THR A 107 2.58 27.36 -0.64
N GLU A 108 2.64 28.33 0.27
CA GLU A 108 3.83 28.66 1.04
C GLU A 108 4.49 27.38 1.61
N PRO A 109 5.83 27.38 1.74
CA PRO A 109 6.55 26.22 2.26
C PRO A 109 6.03 25.87 3.67
N PHE A 110 5.54 24.64 3.83
CA PHE A 110 5.02 24.15 5.12
C PHE A 110 6.13 23.96 6.17
N SER A 111 7.40 23.94 5.75
CA SER A 111 8.57 23.76 6.59
C SER A 111 9.74 24.62 6.13
N THR A 112 10.59 25.00 7.08
CA THR A 112 11.88 25.66 6.83
C THR A 112 13.06 24.68 6.97
N ILE A 113 12.81 23.43 7.34
CA ILE A 113 13.84 22.40 7.61
C ILE A 113 13.84 21.34 6.50
N ILE A 114 12.67 20.95 6.02
CA ILE A 114 12.51 19.92 4.98
C ILE A 114 11.80 20.48 3.76
N ASN A 115 12.06 19.88 2.60
CA ASN A 115 11.42 20.21 1.34
C ASN A 115 10.36 19.15 0.97
N GLU A 116 9.72 19.32 -0.19
CA GLU A 116 8.74 18.37 -0.72
C GLU A 116 9.33 16.98 -0.98
N GLU A 117 10.60 16.86 -1.35
CA GLU A 117 11.24 15.55 -1.56
C GLU A 117 11.33 14.73 -0.27
N HIS A 118 11.71 15.38 0.82
CA HIS A 118 11.69 14.74 2.15
C HIS A 118 10.26 14.38 2.58
N ALA A 119 9.29 15.24 2.26
CA ALA A 119 7.89 14.99 2.59
C ALA A 119 7.34 13.75 1.88
N VAL A 120 7.64 13.59 0.58
CA VAL A 120 7.21 12.41 -0.18
C VAL A 120 7.92 11.13 0.27
N GLU A 121 9.19 11.25 0.68
CA GLU A 121 9.94 10.12 1.25
C GLU A 121 9.30 9.66 2.56
N ILE A 122 9.01 10.58 3.49
CA ILE A 122 8.33 10.25 4.75
C ILE A 122 6.93 9.68 4.49
N ALA A 123 6.15 10.28 3.59
CA ALA A 123 4.83 9.78 3.21
C ALA A 123 4.89 8.33 2.70
N SER A 124 5.91 8.01 1.90
CA SER A 124 6.12 6.66 1.39
C SER A 124 6.46 5.67 2.50
N TRP A 125 7.21 6.12 3.53
CA TRP A 125 7.46 5.31 4.72
C TRP A 125 6.21 5.13 5.59
N VAL A 126 5.31 6.10 5.65
CA VAL A 126 4.03 5.95 6.37
C VAL A 126 3.16 4.86 5.74
N ASP A 127 3.07 4.83 4.40
CA ASP A 127 2.27 3.83 3.67
C ASP A 127 2.97 2.49 3.43
N GLU A 128 4.25 2.36 3.82
CA GLU A 128 5.08 1.16 3.61
C GLU A 128 5.20 0.75 2.13
N ILE A 129 5.16 1.72 1.22
CA ILE A 129 5.30 1.47 -0.21
C ILE A 129 6.77 1.41 -0.62
N THR A 130 7.09 0.51 -1.54
CA THR A 130 8.45 0.33 -2.08
C THR A 130 8.77 1.32 -3.19
N THR A 131 7.76 1.77 -3.93
CA THR A 131 7.89 2.82 -4.93
C THR A 131 7.48 4.15 -4.30
N THR A 132 8.46 5.02 -4.06
CA THR A 132 8.25 6.32 -3.42
C THR A 132 7.24 7.16 -4.21
N TYR A 133 6.39 7.89 -3.50
CA TYR A 133 5.63 8.98 -4.09
C TYR A 133 6.57 9.99 -4.78
N SER A 134 6.09 10.55 -5.87
CA SER A 134 6.59 11.79 -6.44
C SER A 134 5.91 12.98 -5.77
N THR A 135 6.50 14.17 -5.93
CA THR A 135 5.88 15.43 -5.47
C THR A 135 4.51 15.72 -6.08
N LYS A 136 4.14 15.05 -7.19
CA LYS A 136 2.86 15.23 -7.90
C LYS A 136 1.75 14.28 -7.44
N ASN A 137 2.09 13.20 -6.74
CA ASN A 137 1.13 12.16 -6.34
C ASN A 137 1.22 11.81 -4.85
N ASN A 138 1.85 12.66 -4.04
CA ASN A 138 1.84 12.53 -2.59
C ASN A 138 0.44 12.81 -2.01
N PRO A 139 -0.27 11.82 -1.45
CA PRO A 139 -1.62 12.01 -0.95
C PRO A 139 -1.69 12.86 0.33
N TYR A 140 -0.57 13.06 1.02
CA TYR A 140 -0.54 13.70 2.33
C TYR A 140 -0.39 15.21 2.25
N GLU A 141 -1.10 15.91 3.13
CA GLU A 141 -0.91 17.34 3.42
C GLU A 141 -0.23 17.50 4.78
N PHE A 142 0.97 18.06 4.77
CA PHE A 142 1.74 18.31 5.98
C PHE A 142 1.34 19.66 6.57
N LYS A 143 0.83 19.64 7.80
CA LYS A 143 0.39 20.84 8.52
C LYS A 143 1.33 21.13 9.68
N LEU A 144 1.91 22.32 9.70
CA LEU A 144 2.80 22.75 10.77
C LEU A 144 2.01 23.03 12.06
N LEU A 145 2.20 22.18 13.06
CA LEU A 145 1.62 22.37 14.39
C LEU A 145 2.49 23.29 15.26
N LEU A 146 3.78 22.94 15.39
CA LEU A 146 4.74 23.60 16.26
C LEU A 146 6.07 23.78 15.52
N ARG A 147 6.70 24.95 15.65
CA ARG A 147 8.08 25.21 15.20
C ARG A 147 8.84 25.96 16.27
N GLY A 148 9.97 25.42 16.73
CA GLY A 148 10.77 26.02 17.80
C GLY A 148 11.18 27.48 17.55
N SER A 149 11.50 27.85 16.30
CA SER A 149 11.83 29.24 15.95
C SER A 149 10.64 30.21 15.93
N ARG A 150 9.39 29.69 15.90
CA ARG A 150 8.15 30.48 15.94
C ARG A 150 7.53 30.49 17.34
N ASP A 151 7.47 29.32 17.96
CA ASP A 151 6.67 29.05 19.17
C ASP A 151 7.53 28.82 20.43
N GLY A 152 8.85 28.74 20.27
CA GLY A 152 9.78 28.38 21.34
C GLY A 152 9.81 26.88 21.65
N PHE A 153 10.61 26.51 22.65
CA PHE A 153 10.85 25.12 23.07
C PHE A 153 10.23 24.81 24.45
N ILE A 154 9.11 25.45 24.77
CA ILE A 154 8.45 25.32 26.07
C ILE A 154 7.51 24.12 26.06
N VAL A 155 7.63 23.24 27.06
CA VAL A 155 6.81 22.02 27.22
C VAL A 155 5.31 22.34 27.25
N GLY A 156 4.90 23.43 27.89
CA GLY A 156 3.51 23.89 27.89
C GLY A 156 2.98 24.20 26.49
N THR A 157 3.78 24.85 25.65
CA THR A 157 3.41 25.15 24.26
C THR A 157 3.29 23.88 23.42
N PHE A 158 4.19 22.90 23.64
CA PHE A 158 4.09 21.59 22.98
C PHE A 158 2.75 20.93 23.30
N TRP A 159 2.37 20.81 24.57
CA TRP A 159 1.09 20.18 24.93
C TRP A 159 -0.12 20.97 24.43
N ASN A 160 -0.08 22.30 24.44
CA ASN A 160 -1.19 23.11 23.93
C ASN A 160 -1.46 22.90 22.42
N LEU A 161 -0.43 22.57 21.64
CA LEU A 161 -0.53 22.47 20.17
C LEU A 161 -0.58 21.02 19.67
N CYS A 162 0.12 20.11 20.34
CA CYS A 162 0.34 18.73 19.90
C CYS A 162 -0.45 17.68 20.69
N ASP A 163 -1.13 18.04 21.79
CA ASP A 163 -1.92 17.09 22.56
C ASP A 163 -3.00 16.42 21.69
N LYS A 164 -3.02 15.09 21.75
CA LYS A 164 -3.94 14.20 21.03
C LYS A 164 -3.90 14.37 19.50
N LYS A 165 -2.81 14.92 18.96
CA LYS A 165 -2.59 15.00 17.51
C LYS A 165 -1.97 13.69 17.02
N GLU A 166 -2.79 12.88 16.38
CA GLU A 166 -2.38 11.65 15.70
C GLU A 166 -1.63 11.93 14.39
N ASN A 167 -0.98 10.89 13.85
CA ASN A 167 -0.21 10.95 12.59
C ASN A 167 0.80 12.10 12.56
N ALA A 168 1.49 12.29 13.68
CA ALA A 168 2.37 13.42 13.90
C ALA A 168 3.82 13.06 13.61
N ILE A 169 4.55 14.01 13.03
CA ILE A 169 5.96 13.86 12.66
C ILE A 169 6.76 14.90 13.41
N LEU A 170 7.83 14.45 14.08
CA LEU A 170 8.84 15.30 14.69
C LEU A 170 10.03 15.41 13.75
N ILE A 171 10.47 16.64 13.51
CA ILE A 171 11.63 16.96 12.68
C ILE A 171 12.57 17.84 13.48
N ILE A 172 13.83 17.43 13.57
CA ILE A 172 14.86 18.15 14.32
C ILE A 172 15.97 18.50 13.33
N LYS A 173 16.42 19.76 13.34
CA LYS A 173 17.63 20.19 12.64
C LYS A 173 18.74 20.33 13.67
N VAL A 174 19.82 19.57 13.50
CA VAL A 174 20.99 19.69 14.36
C VAL A 174 21.77 20.94 13.98
N LYS A 175 22.17 21.72 14.98
CA LYS A 175 22.89 22.98 14.75
C LYS A 175 24.29 22.67 14.21
N ASP A 176 24.73 23.49 13.25
CA ASP A 176 26.08 23.41 12.66
C ASP A 176 26.37 22.08 11.93
N THR A 177 25.34 21.28 11.62
CA THR A 177 25.44 20.06 10.80
C THR A 177 24.34 19.98 9.75
N ASP A 178 24.51 19.08 8.78
CA ASP A 178 23.47 18.79 7.77
C ASP A 178 22.39 17.83 8.25
N GLU A 179 22.53 17.27 9.46
CA GLU A 179 21.67 16.19 9.97
C GLU A 179 20.24 16.65 10.27
N ILE A 180 19.28 15.83 9.82
CA ILE A 180 17.85 16.04 10.05
C ILE A 180 17.24 14.75 10.61
N PRO A 181 17.47 14.43 11.90
CA PRO A 181 16.78 13.33 12.55
C PRO A 181 15.31 13.65 12.81
N GLY A 182 14.49 12.62 12.88
CA GLY A 182 13.07 12.76 13.15
C GLY A 182 12.41 11.45 13.52
N GLY A 183 11.10 11.52 13.69
CA GLY A 183 10.28 10.35 13.96
C GLY A 183 8.81 10.57 13.65
N TYR A 184 8.14 9.49 13.31
CA TYR A 184 6.71 9.43 13.07
C TYR A 184 6.03 8.70 14.22
N ASN A 185 4.97 9.33 14.72
CA ASN A 185 4.12 8.78 15.76
C ASN A 185 2.65 8.80 15.27
N PRO A 186 2.09 7.65 14.85
CA PRO A 186 0.73 7.57 14.34
C PRO A 186 -0.33 7.79 15.44
N ILE A 187 -0.04 7.44 16.69
CA ILE A 187 -0.98 7.56 17.80
C ILE A 187 -0.91 8.93 18.51
N GLY A 188 0.05 9.77 18.14
CA GLY A 188 0.24 11.07 18.74
C GLY A 188 0.77 11.05 20.17
N TRP A 189 0.76 12.22 20.80
CA TRP A 189 1.13 12.38 22.20
C TRP A 189 -0.08 12.84 23.00
N GLU A 190 -0.38 12.12 24.07
CA GLU A 190 -1.38 12.53 25.05
C GLU A 190 -0.65 13.01 26.30
N LYS A 191 -1.06 14.17 26.83
CA LYS A 191 -0.54 14.71 28.08
C LYS A 191 -0.77 13.67 29.18
N PRO A 192 0.29 13.08 29.74
CA PRO A 192 0.13 11.93 30.63
C PRO A 192 -0.47 12.38 31.98
N GLU A 193 -1.57 11.75 32.38
CA GLU A 193 -2.03 11.77 33.78
C GLU A 193 -1.18 10.83 34.67
N SER A 194 -0.54 9.82 34.06
CA SER A 194 0.40 8.89 34.68
C SER A 194 1.35 8.30 33.63
N TYR A 195 2.46 7.68 34.04
CA TYR A 195 3.42 7.04 33.12
C TYR A 195 2.79 5.81 32.45
N LYS A 196 2.41 5.94 31.18
CA LYS A 196 1.87 4.86 30.36
C LYS A 196 2.66 4.74 29.06
N SER A 197 3.15 3.53 28.79
CA SER A 197 3.70 3.18 27.49
C SER A 197 2.60 2.56 26.63
N ILE A 198 2.51 2.98 25.38
CA ILE A 198 1.58 2.42 24.40
C ILE A 198 2.42 1.78 23.30
N SER A 199 2.17 0.50 23.03
CA SER A 199 2.84 -0.21 21.95
C SER A 199 2.28 0.25 20.61
N CYS A 200 3.15 0.65 19.68
CA CYS A 200 2.81 0.92 18.29
C CYS A 200 3.91 0.38 17.38
N ASP A 201 3.54 -0.51 16.47
CA ASP A 201 4.43 -1.12 15.47
C ASP A 201 4.56 -0.27 14.19
N LYS A 202 3.68 0.71 14.02
CA LYS A 202 3.70 1.67 12.90
C LYS A 202 4.59 2.90 13.14
N SER A 203 5.07 3.10 14.36
CA SER A 203 6.02 4.17 14.68
C SER A 203 7.40 3.90 14.09
N PHE A 204 8.08 4.95 13.65
CA PHE A 204 9.45 4.85 13.16
C PHE A 204 10.25 6.11 13.46
N ILE A 205 11.58 5.95 13.52
CA ILE A 205 12.53 7.06 13.55
C ILE A 205 13.32 7.06 12.25
N PHE A 206 13.84 8.23 11.89
CA PHE A 206 14.59 8.39 10.65
C PHE A 206 15.67 9.45 10.77
N SER A 207 16.59 9.44 9.80
CA SER A 207 17.50 10.54 9.50
C SER A 207 17.41 10.82 7.99
N LEU A 208 17.07 12.05 7.60
CA LEU A 208 16.90 12.39 6.18
C LEU A 208 18.24 12.72 5.53
N ARG A 209 18.37 12.37 4.25
CA ARG A 209 19.46 12.85 3.40
C ARG A 209 19.41 14.37 3.29
N ASN A 210 20.54 15.03 3.48
CA ASN A 210 20.69 16.47 3.27
C ASN A 210 22.19 16.81 3.24
N GLY A 211 22.59 17.77 2.39
CA GLY A 211 23.98 18.22 2.26
C GLY A 211 24.95 17.07 2.01
N SER A 212 25.88 16.85 2.95
CA SER A 212 26.89 15.77 2.90
C SER A 212 26.34 14.34 3.11
N ILE A 213 25.09 14.18 3.57
CA ILE A 213 24.48 12.86 3.79
C ILE A 213 23.95 12.31 2.47
N HIS A 214 24.52 11.20 2.01
CA HIS A 214 24.18 10.61 0.72
C HIS A 214 22.80 9.93 0.68
N ASN A 215 22.35 9.30 1.77
CA ASN A 215 21.11 8.54 1.84
C ASN A 215 20.36 8.74 3.15
N SER A 216 19.03 8.71 3.08
CA SER A 216 18.16 8.69 4.25
C SER A 216 18.21 7.32 4.93
N ILE A 217 18.03 7.30 6.26
CA ILE A 217 18.00 6.09 7.09
C ILE A 217 16.64 6.00 7.77
N LEU A 218 15.99 4.83 7.67
CA LEU A 218 14.72 4.53 8.33
C LEU A 218 14.90 3.39 9.33
N SER A 219 14.33 3.54 10.52
CA SER A 219 14.28 2.50 11.54
C SER A 219 12.87 2.38 12.12
N ARG A 220 12.21 1.23 11.89
CA ARG A 220 10.85 0.95 12.37
C ARG A 220 10.88 0.29 13.75
N ALA A 221 9.86 0.56 14.55
CA ALA A 221 9.62 -0.18 15.78
C ALA A 221 9.38 -1.67 15.45
N LYS A 222 9.99 -2.57 16.24
CA LYS A 222 9.73 -4.01 16.15
C LYS A 222 8.85 -4.42 17.32
N THR A 223 7.76 -5.12 17.04
CA THR A 223 6.97 -5.79 18.08
C THR A 223 7.80 -6.93 18.65
N GLN A 224 8.04 -6.93 19.97
CA GLN A 224 8.56 -8.11 20.64
C GLN A 224 7.50 -9.21 20.57
N LYS A 225 7.69 -10.22 19.71
CA LYS A 225 6.93 -11.47 19.81
C LYS A 225 7.27 -12.07 21.17
N LYS A 226 6.34 -12.06 22.12
CA LYS A 226 6.44 -12.93 23.31
C LYS A 226 6.47 -14.36 22.79
N GLN A 227 7.66 -14.95 22.73
CA GLN A 227 7.79 -16.40 22.57
C GLN A 227 7.26 -17.01 23.85
N PHE A 228 6.07 -17.61 23.79
CA PHE A 228 5.66 -18.58 24.80
C PHE A 228 6.56 -19.80 24.58
N LYS A 229 7.42 -20.07 25.56
CA LYS A 229 8.14 -21.34 25.70
C LYS A 229 7.19 -22.40 26.23
#